data_AF-A0A3D1YLP1-F1
#
_entry.id   AF-A0A3D1YLP1-F1
#
_cell.length_a   1.000
_cell.length_b   1.000
_cell.length_c   1.000
_cell.angle_alpha   90.00
_cell.angle_beta   90.00
_cell.angle_gamma   90.00
#
_symmetry.space_group_name_H-M   'P 1'
#
loop_
_entity.id
_entity.type
_entity.pdbx_description
1 polymer ?
#
loop_
_entity_poly.entity_id
_entity_poly.type
_entity_poly.pdbx_seq_one_letter_code
_entity_poly.pdbx_strand_id
1 'polypeptide(L)'
;MTTFREILIDAETELLGADLFFGHGYESAHDEAVALVLAAADCSLVDTSAAILDTAYPATALPKLRAFLTARCEERLPVAYITGQAWLGHLCFKSDARALVPRSPVAELVLNQFGPWYQGPDPQVIIDVCCGGGSLGMLSKSVFPSAQVLLSDLDSAALSLASENSQIHAVDGIVRGDLLSWCRSSCVDIIIANPPYVDADDMRGLPAEYRHEPRLALAGGEDGLDLVRVLLTDAARILRPTGLLILEVGNSFEALDDLSEQLHPIWVELQQGGHGVAVFMAQDLAQWAVSEDTTNSVVSAK
;
A
#
# COMPACT_ATOMS: atom_id res chain seq x y z
N MET A 1 33.96 -19.97 -14.25
CA MET A 1 33.29 -19.56 -12.99
C MET A 1 31.92 -19.07 -13.41
N THR A 2 30.86 -19.52 -12.76
CA THR A 2 29.51 -19.07 -13.10
C THR A 2 29.35 -17.60 -12.72
N THR A 3 28.82 -16.78 -13.63
CA THR A 3 28.67 -15.33 -13.40
C THR A 3 27.26 -14.97 -12.91
N PHE A 4 27.09 -13.77 -12.37
CA PHE A 4 25.74 -13.25 -12.06
C PHE A 4 24.83 -13.25 -13.28
N ARG A 5 25.36 -12.97 -14.48
CA ARG A 5 24.60 -12.99 -15.74
C ARG A 5 24.01 -14.37 -16.02
N GLU A 6 24.82 -15.42 -15.89
CA GLU A 6 24.38 -16.80 -16.13
C GLU A 6 23.31 -17.21 -15.10
N ILE A 7 23.54 -16.91 -13.81
CA ILE A 7 22.57 -17.21 -12.75
C ILE A 7 21.25 -16.45 -12.93
N LEU A 8 21.30 -15.19 -13.36
CA LEU A 8 20.12 -14.37 -13.61
C LEU A 8 19.27 -14.95 -14.75
N ILE A 9 19.90 -15.32 -15.87
CA ILE A 9 19.21 -15.93 -17.01
C ILE A 9 18.54 -17.25 -16.60
N ASP A 10 19.22 -18.08 -15.82
CA ASP A 10 18.67 -19.34 -15.34
C ASP A 10 17.47 -19.13 -14.39
N ALA A 11 17.59 -18.20 -13.44
CA ALA A 11 16.53 -17.85 -12.50
C ALA A 11 15.28 -17.28 -13.22
N GLU A 12 15.48 -16.35 -14.16
CA GLU A 12 14.41 -15.76 -14.96
C GLU A 12 13.70 -16.83 -15.81
N THR A 13 14.47 -17.72 -16.44
CA THR A 13 13.92 -18.84 -17.23
C THR A 13 13.04 -19.75 -16.39
N GLU A 14 13.45 -20.03 -15.15
CA GLU A 14 12.68 -20.85 -14.23
C GLU A 14 11.36 -20.17 -13.80
N LEU A 15 11.41 -18.88 -13.47
CA LEU A 15 10.21 -18.10 -13.12
C LEU A 15 9.21 -18.05 -14.29
N LEU A 16 9.69 -17.85 -15.52
CA LEU A 16 8.86 -17.87 -16.73
C LEU A 16 8.23 -19.25 -16.98
N GLY A 17 8.91 -20.32 -16.60
CA GLY A 17 8.42 -21.70 -16.73
C GLY A 17 7.39 -22.12 -15.68
N ALA A 18 7.18 -21.31 -14.64
CA ALA A 18 6.41 -21.69 -13.45
C ALA A 18 4.94 -21.22 -13.43
N ASP A 19 4.44 -20.57 -14.49
CA ASP A 19 3.06 -20.05 -14.60
C ASP A 19 2.66 -19.20 -13.38
N LEU A 20 3.46 -18.15 -13.14
CA LEU A 20 3.35 -17.27 -11.99
C LEU A 20 2.53 -16.02 -12.33
N PHE A 21 1.85 -15.48 -11.33
CA PHE A 21 1.30 -14.13 -11.38
C PHE A 21 2.29 -13.14 -10.73
N PHE A 22 2.51 -11.99 -11.39
CA PHE A 22 3.40 -10.91 -10.93
C PHE A 22 2.57 -9.68 -10.53
N GLY A 23 3.09 -8.81 -9.64
CA GLY A 23 2.34 -7.63 -9.17
C GLY A 23 2.47 -7.33 -7.67
N HIS A 24 3.25 -8.11 -6.92
CA HIS A 24 3.54 -7.87 -5.49
C HIS A 24 4.75 -6.94 -5.32
N GLY A 25 4.78 -5.83 -6.07
CA GLY A 25 5.89 -4.87 -6.10
C GLY A 25 6.90 -5.06 -7.25
N TYR A 26 6.89 -6.21 -7.92
CA TYR A 26 7.62 -6.45 -9.17
C TYR A 26 6.63 -6.85 -10.27
N GLU A 27 6.82 -6.33 -11.48
CA GLU A 27 5.88 -6.50 -12.61
C GLU A 27 6.29 -7.62 -13.57
N SER A 28 7.52 -8.12 -13.48
CA SER A 28 8.05 -9.10 -14.41
C SER A 28 8.88 -10.19 -13.75
N ALA A 29 9.00 -11.34 -14.43
CA ALA A 29 9.92 -12.41 -14.04
C ALA A 29 11.37 -11.93 -13.97
N HIS A 30 11.76 -10.99 -14.83
CA HIS A 30 13.09 -10.41 -14.82
C HIS A 30 13.38 -9.65 -13.51
N ASP A 31 12.46 -8.78 -13.10
CA ASP A 31 12.64 -7.97 -11.89
C ASP A 31 12.66 -8.84 -10.62
N GLU A 32 11.78 -9.85 -10.55
CA GLU A 32 11.82 -10.84 -9.47
C GLU A 32 13.11 -11.66 -9.48
N ALA A 33 13.62 -12.07 -10.65
CA ALA A 33 14.89 -12.79 -10.76
C ALA A 33 16.06 -11.94 -10.24
N VAL A 34 16.14 -10.66 -10.65
CA VAL A 34 17.14 -9.71 -10.12
C VAL A 34 17.02 -9.63 -8.60
N ALA A 35 15.81 -9.48 -8.07
CA ALA A 35 15.56 -9.40 -6.64
C ALA A 35 16.08 -10.61 -5.86
N LEU A 36 15.70 -11.82 -6.30
CA LEU A 36 16.06 -13.07 -5.64
C LEU A 36 17.57 -13.36 -5.77
N VAL A 37 18.17 -13.13 -6.94
CA VAL A 37 19.60 -13.40 -7.20
C VAL A 37 20.49 -12.49 -6.35
N LEU A 38 20.19 -11.19 -6.29
CA LEU A 38 20.95 -10.24 -5.48
C LEU A 38 20.74 -10.48 -3.98
N ALA A 39 19.49 -10.71 -3.54
CA ALA A 39 19.20 -10.98 -2.13
C ALA A 39 19.83 -12.29 -1.63
N ALA A 40 19.90 -13.33 -2.47
CA ALA A 40 20.58 -14.56 -2.12
C ALA A 40 22.11 -14.37 -1.97
N ALA A 41 22.70 -13.44 -2.73
CA ALA A 41 24.11 -13.08 -2.67
C ALA A 41 24.43 -11.95 -1.66
N ASP A 42 23.46 -11.55 -0.84
CA ASP A 42 23.56 -10.44 0.12
C ASP A 42 24.05 -9.12 -0.52
N CYS A 43 23.66 -8.88 -1.77
CA CYS A 43 23.95 -7.67 -2.53
C CYS A 43 22.84 -6.62 -2.36
N SER A 44 23.19 -5.33 -2.42
CA SER A 44 22.20 -4.23 -2.39
C SER A 44 21.34 -4.27 -3.64
N LEU A 45 20.02 -4.15 -3.48
CA LEU A 45 19.09 -4.07 -4.61
C LEU A 45 19.07 -2.70 -5.30
N VAL A 46 19.48 -1.65 -4.59
CA VAL A 46 19.43 -0.26 -5.07
C VAL A 46 20.80 0.29 -5.47
N ASP A 47 21.89 -0.28 -4.94
CA ASP A 47 23.27 0.18 -5.18
C ASP A 47 24.10 -0.79 -6.06
N THR A 48 23.42 -1.65 -6.82
CA THR A 48 24.08 -2.60 -7.72
C THR A 48 24.05 -2.11 -9.16
N SER A 49 25.24 -1.99 -9.77
CA SER A 49 25.37 -1.63 -11.18
C SER A 49 25.39 -2.85 -12.10
N ALA A 50 25.11 -2.63 -13.39
CA ALA A 50 25.18 -3.68 -14.41
C ALA A 50 26.56 -4.36 -14.53
N ALA A 51 27.63 -3.77 -14.00
CA ALA A 51 28.96 -4.37 -13.98
C ALA A 51 28.99 -5.67 -13.15
N ILE A 52 28.07 -5.87 -12.20
CA ILE A 52 28.00 -7.10 -11.40
C ILE A 52 27.78 -8.34 -12.26
N LEU A 53 27.09 -8.17 -13.40
CA LEU A 53 26.69 -9.28 -14.28
C LEU A 53 27.88 -10.11 -14.76
N ASP A 54 29.03 -9.48 -14.98
CA ASP A 54 30.24 -10.15 -15.48
C ASP A 54 31.19 -10.58 -14.34
N THR A 55 30.76 -10.44 -13.08
CA THR A 55 31.50 -10.92 -11.90
C THR A 55 31.05 -12.33 -11.51
N ALA A 56 31.89 -13.05 -10.75
CA ALA A 56 31.58 -14.40 -10.30
C ALA A 56 30.45 -14.39 -9.26
N TYR A 57 29.45 -15.25 -9.45
CA TYR A 57 28.40 -15.46 -8.46
C TYR A 57 28.94 -16.26 -7.26
N PRO A 58 28.67 -15.87 -6.00
CA PRO A 58 29.17 -16.60 -4.84
C PRO A 58 28.58 -18.02 -4.78
N ALA A 59 29.42 -19.05 -4.84
CA ALA A 59 28.95 -20.43 -4.75
C ALA A 59 28.22 -20.73 -3.43
N THR A 60 28.52 -19.99 -2.36
CA THR A 60 27.85 -20.08 -1.05
C THR A 60 26.41 -19.55 -1.08
N ALA A 61 26.04 -18.72 -2.06
CA ALA A 61 24.68 -18.18 -2.21
C ALA A 61 23.73 -19.13 -2.94
N LEU A 62 24.24 -20.10 -3.69
CA LEU A 62 23.43 -21.02 -4.51
C LEU A 62 22.36 -21.79 -3.71
N PRO A 63 22.62 -22.33 -2.50
CA PRO A 63 21.58 -22.99 -1.72
C PRO A 63 20.44 -22.04 -1.30
N LYS A 64 20.78 -20.79 -0.95
CA LYS A 64 19.80 -19.75 -0.57
C LYS A 64 18.96 -19.36 -1.78
N LEU A 65 19.58 -19.12 -2.93
CA LEU A 65 18.87 -18.84 -4.19
C LEU A 65 17.94 -20.00 -4.58
N ARG A 66 18.39 -21.25 -4.42
CA ARG A 66 17.55 -22.41 -4.72
C ARG A 66 16.33 -22.47 -3.81
N ALA A 67 16.48 -22.21 -2.51
CA ALA A 67 15.36 -22.14 -1.58
C ALA A 67 14.38 -21.00 -1.96
N PHE A 68 14.90 -19.85 -2.34
CA PHE A 68 14.13 -18.71 -2.82
C PHE A 68 13.30 -19.03 -4.07
N LEU A 69 13.93 -19.63 -5.09
CA LEU A 69 13.24 -20.04 -6.31
C LEU A 69 12.20 -21.13 -6.03
N THR A 70 12.46 -22.08 -5.13
CA THR A 70 11.45 -23.08 -4.73
C THR A 70 10.25 -22.43 -4.03
N ALA A 71 10.49 -21.53 -3.07
CA ALA A 71 9.42 -20.78 -2.41
C ALA A 71 8.58 -19.98 -3.42
N ARG A 72 9.20 -19.41 -4.46
CA ARG A 72 8.47 -18.66 -5.50
C ARG A 72 7.75 -19.57 -6.50
N CYS A 73 8.46 -20.54 -7.07
CA CYS A 73 8.02 -21.40 -8.17
C CYS A 73 7.19 -22.61 -7.74
N GLU A 74 7.14 -22.96 -6.46
CA GLU A 74 6.31 -24.07 -5.96
C GLU A 74 5.28 -23.56 -4.95
N GLU A 75 5.71 -22.76 -3.98
CA GLU A 75 4.81 -22.26 -2.93
C GLU A 75 4.07 -20.99 -3.32
N ARG A 76 4.44 -20.35 -4.44
CA ARG A 76 3.82 -19.11 -4.96
C ARG A 76 3.98 -17.92 -3.99
N LEU A 77 4.99 -17.93 -3.13
CA LEU A 77 5.20 -16.85 -2.17
C LEU A 77 5.64 -15.56 -2.88
N PRO A 78 5.10 -14.38 -2.51
CA PRO A 78 5.61 -13.10 -2.99
C PRO A 78 7.11 -12.93 -2.69
N VAL A 79 7.87 -12.38 -3.65
CA VAL A 79 9.32 -12.16 -3.49
C VAL A 79 9.65 -11.30 -2.25
N ALA A 80 8.80 -10.33 -1.93
CA ALA A 80 8.96 -9.51 -0.74
C ALA A 80 8.92 -10.33 0.56
N TYR A 81 8.07 -11.36 0.63
CA TYR A 81 8.01 -12.25 1.80
C TYR A 81 9.18 -13.24 1.82
N ILE A 82 9.64 -13.70 0.64
CA ILE A 82 10.80 -14.58 0.52
C ILE A 82 12.08 -13.87 0.98
N THR A 83 12.27 -12.63 0.55
CA THR A 83 13.44 -11.82 0.88
C THR A 83 13.31 -11.10 2.22
N GLY A 84 12.09 -11.01 2.77
CA GLY A 84 11.77 -10.34 4.02
C GLY A 84 11.72 -8.80 3.92
N GLN A 85 11.74 -8.25 2.71
CA GLN A 85 11.85 -6.81 2.47
C GLN A 85 11.10 -6.34 1.23
N ALA A 86 10.62 -5.10 1.25
CA ALA A 86 9.94 -4.44 0.15
C ALA A 86 10.24 -2.94 0.15
N TRP A 87 10.16 -2.31 -1.03
CA TRP A 87 10.42 -0.88 -1.19
C TRP A 87 9.14 -0.12 -1.47
N LEU A 88 9.03 1.08 -0.89
CA LEU A 88 8.03 2.07 -1.28
C LEU A 88 8.69 3.45 -1.31
N GLY A 89 8.70 4.06 -2.50
CA GLY A 89 9.53 5.25 -2.74
C GLY A 89 11.01 4.94 -2.48
N HIS A 90 11.63 5.71 -1.59
CA HIS A 90 13.04 5.56 -1.24
C HIS A 90 13.28 4.73 0.04
N LEU A 91 12.21 4.20 0.66
CA LEU A 91 12.30 3.46 1.93
C LEU A 91 12.18 1.96 1.70
N CYS A 92 12.97 1.19 2.47
CA CYS A 92 12.91 -0.26 2.51
C CYS A 92 12.28 -0.72 3.83
N PHE A 93 11.24 -1.55 3.75
CA PHE A 93 10.46 -2.05 4.88
C PHE A 93 10.68 -3.54 5.05
N LYS A 94 10.61 -4.02 6.29
CA LYS A 94 10.34 -5.45 6.53
C LYS A 94 8.99 -5.81 5.93
N SER A 95 8.93 -6.96 5.28
CA SER A 95 7.74 -7.46 4.61
C SER A 95 7.54 -8.95 4.91
N ASP A 96 6.36 -9.30 5.43
CA ASP A 96 5.94 -10.67 5.69
C ASP A 96 4.40 -10.77 5.70
N ALA A 97 3.87 -11.98 5.87
CA ALA A 97 2.44 -12.31 5.76
C ALA A 97 1.53 -11.65 6.82
N ARG A 98 2.04 -10.75 7.68
CA ARG A 98 1.22 -9.97 8.62
C ARG A 98 0.52 -8.77 7.97
N ALA A 99 0.98 -8.30 6.80
CA ALA A 99 0.37 -7.16 6.09
C ALA A 99 0.61 -7.26 4.58
N LEU A 100 -0.08 -6.44 3.77
CA LEU A 100 0.17 -6.34 2.33
C LEU A 100 1.61 -5.97 2.03
N VAL A 101 2.14 -6.48 0.92
CA VAL A 101 3.41 -6.01 0.36
C VAL A 101 3.29 -4.53 -0.02
N PRO A 102 4.16 -3.63 0.48
CA PRO A 102 4.19 -2.22 0.11
C PRO A 102 4.26 -2.02 -1.41
N ARG A 103 3.17 -1.48 -2.00
CA ARG A 103 3.06 -1.22 -3.45
C ARG A 103 2.04 -0.16 -3.83
N SER A 104 1.56 0.62 -2.86
CA SER A 104 0.47 1.56 -3.09
C SER A 104 0.88 2.70 -4.01
N PRO A 105 0.13 2.99 -5.09
CA PRO A 105 0.37 4.16 -5.94
C PRO A 105 0.24 5.50 -5.20
N VAL A 106 -0.41 5.53 -4.03
CA VAL A 106 -0.49 6.74 -3.18
C VAL A 106 0.90 7.27 -2.79
N ALA A 107 1.93 6.42 -2.83
CA ALA A 107 3.32 6.85 -2.65
C ALA A 107 3.73 7.99 -3.61
N GLU A 108 3.22 8.01 -4.85
CA GLU A 108 3.50 9.09 -5.81
C GLU A 108 2.95 10.43 -5.29
N LEU A 109 1.75 10.44 -4.73
CA LEU A 109 1.14 11.65 -4.16
C LEU A 109 1.91 12.12 -2.92
N VAL A 110 2.35 11.19 -2.05
CA VAL A 110 3.17 11.53 -0.89
C VAL A 110 4.49 12.17 -1.32
N LEU A 111 5.20 11.58 -2.29
CA LEU A 111 6.47 12.10 -2.81
C LEU A 111 6.31 13.46 -3.52
N ASN A 112 5.17 13.68 -4.17
CA ASN A 112 4.79 14.95 -4.76
C ASN A 112 4.12 15.93 -3.76
N GLN A 113 4.25 15.65 -2.46
CA GLN A 113 3.77 16.51 -1.37
C GLN A 113 2.27 16.85 -1.47
N PHE A 114 1.47 15.91 -1.99
CA PHE A 114 0.03 16.04 -2.24
C PHE A 114 -0.36 17.19 -3.19
N GLY A 115 0.59 17.71 -3.97
CA GLY A 115 0.32 18.70 -5.01
C GLY A 115 -0.47 18.08 -6.19
N PRO A 116 -1.35 18.85 -6.84
CA PRO A 116 -1.64 20.27 -6.62
C PRO A 116 -2.72 20.55 -5.57
N TRP A 117 -3.27 19.52 -4.91
CA TRP A 117 -4.46 19.63 -4.06
C TRP A 117 -4.16 20.24 -2.69
N TYR A 118 -2.99 19.94 -2.11
CA TYR A 118 -2.53 20.57 -0.88
C TYR A 118 -1.57 21.72 -1.19
N GLN A 119 -2.00 22.95 -0.91
CA GLN A 119 -1.22 24.18 -1.15
C GLN A 119 -0.98 24.99 0.12
N GLY A 120 -1.30 24.41 1.28
CA GLY A 120 -1.10 25.04 2.58
C GLY A 120 0.37 25.03 3.02
N PRO A 121 0.65 25.52 4.25
CA PRO A 121 1.91 25.20 4.92
C PRO A 121 2.01 23.68 5.13
N ASP A 122 3.20 23.17 5.46
CA ASP A 122 3.40 21.75 5.78
C ASP A 122 2.29 21.22 6.71
N PRO A 123 1.73 20.03 6.42
CA PRO A 123 0.68 19.44 7.24
C PRO A 123 1.21 19.21 8.67
N GLN A 124 0.40 19.55 9.67
CA GLN A 124 0.76 19.33 11.06
C GLN A 124 0.40 17.93 11.53
N VAL A 125 -0.70 17.37 11.03
CA VAL A 125 -1.18 16.03 11.40
C VAL A 125 -1.54 15.23 10.15
N ILE A 126 -0.88 14.09 9.97
CA ILE A 126 -1.16 13.11 8.93
C ILE A 126 -1.58 11.80 9.61
N ILE A 127 -2.64 11.16 9.13
CA ILE A 127 -3.04 9.81 9.55
C ILE A 127 -2.99 8.87 8.37
N ASP A 128 -2.27 7.76 8.52
CA ASP A 128 -2.32 6.60 7.63
C ASP A 128 -3.25 5.55 8.26
N VAL A 129 -4.42 5.34 7.68
CA VAL A 129 -5.45 4.42 8.19
C VAL A 129 -5.54 3.16 7.32
N CYS A 130 -5.78 2.02 7.96
CA CYS A 130 -5.52 0.70 7.39
C CYS A 130 -4.04 0.57 7.02
N CYS A 131 -3.16 1.02 7.93
CA CYS A 131 -1.75 1.25 7.62
C CYS A 131 -0.97 -0.03 7.31
N GLY A 132 -1.48 -1.21 7.67
CA GLY A 132 -0.76 -2.47 7.51
C GLY A 132 0.60 -2.41 8.21
N GLY A 133 1.68 -2.65 7.45
CA GLY A 133 3.07 -2.52 7.89
C GLY A 133 3.60 -1.08 8.04
N GLY A 134 2.76 -0.06 7.78
CA GLY A 134 3.03 1.36 8.03
C GLY A 134 3.74 2.12 6.90
N SER A 135 3.80 1.55 5.69
CA SER A 135 4.69 2.06 4.64
C SER A 135 4.32 3.47 4.14
N LEU A 136 3.04 3.79 3.98
CA LEU A 136 2.59 5.09 3.47
C LEU A 136 2.79 6.20 4.52
N GLY A 137 2.43 5.94 5.78
CA GLY A 137 2.65 6.88 6.87
C GLY A 137 4.14 7.14 7.11
N MET A 138 4.98 6.10 7.15
CA MET A 138 6.43 6.30 7.33
C MET A 138 7.07 7.03 6.14
N LEU A 139 6.62 6.75 4.91
CA LEU A 139 7.02 7.54 3.74
C LEU A 139 6.59 9.00 3.91
N SER A 140 5.38 9.26 4.40
CA SER A 140 4.90 10.61 4.68
C SER A 140 5.74 11.31 5.74
N LYS A 141 6.18 10.61 6.80
CA LYS A 141 7.07 11.17 7.83
C LYS A 141 8.44 11.54 7.26
N SER A 142 8.96 10.77 6.30
CA SER A 142 10.22 11.09 5.62
C SER A 142 10.13 12.36 4.77
N VAL A 143 8.97 12.61 4.14
CA VAL A 143 8.71 13.82 3.32
C VAL A 143 8.36 15.04 4.18
N PHE A 144 7.62 14.82 5.28
CA PHE A 144 7.20 15.86 6.23
C PHE A 144 7.73 15.59 7.65
N PRO A 145 9.03 15.80 7.93
CA PRO A 145 9.64 15.46 9.21
C PRO A 145 9.01 16.16 10.43
N SER A 146 8.44 17.35 10.22
CA SER A 146 7.79 18.17 11.25
C SER A 146 6.34 17.77 11.53
N ALA A 147 5.70 17.03 10.62
CA ALA A 147 4.32 16.58 10.78
C ALA A 147 4.24 15.51 11.88
N GLN A 148 3.17 15.53 12.67
CA GLN A 148 2.78 14.40 13.51
C GLN A 148 2.11 13.35 12.61
N VAL A 149 2.76 12.22 12.42
CA VAL A 149 2.25 11.11 11.61
C VAL A 149 1.79 9.98 12.52
N LEU A 150 0.53 9.59 12.40
CA LEU A 150 -0.07 8.49 13.15
C LEU A 150 -0.47 7.35 12.21
N LEU A 151 -0.14 6.12 12.60
CA LEU A 151 -0.57 4.91 11.92
C LEU A 151 -1.77 4.31 12.64
N SER A 152 -2.78 3.86 11.90
CA SER A 152 -3.92 3.16 12.49
C SER A 152 -4.35 1.94 11.70
N ASP A 153 -4.58 0.84 12.42
CA ASP A 153 -5.08 -0.40 11.86
C ASP A 153 -5.90 -1.16 12.91
N LEU A 154 -6.80 -2.05 12.46
CA LEU A 154 -7.58 -2.91 13.32
C LEU A 154 -6.78 -4.14 13.77
N ASP A 155 -5.89 -4.62 12.89
CA ASP A 155 -5.17 -5.87 13.07
C ASP A 155 -3.89 -5.69 13.90
N SER A 156 -3.86 -6.34 15.07
CA SER A 156 -2.69 -6.36 15.93
C SER A 156 -1.46 -7.03 15.28
N ALA A 157 -1.65 -7.97 14.35
CA ALA A 157 -0.55 -8.59 13.64
C ALA A 157 0.12 -7.59 12.68
N ALA A 158 -0.66 -6.88 11.87
CA ALA A 158 -0.17 -5.78 11.03
C ALA A 158 0.54 -4.69 11.85
N LEU A 159 -0.07 -4.24 12.97
CA LEU A 159 0.54 -3.23 13.85
C LEU A 159 1.84 -3.71 14.50
N SER A 160 2.01 -5.01 14.73
CA SER A 160 3.29 -5.56 15.21
C SER A 160 4.40 -5.39 14.16
N LEU A 161 4.08 -5.59 12.87
CA LEU A 161 5.02 -5.36 11.77
C LEU A 161 5.29 -3.85 11.61
N ALA A 162 4.27 -3.00 11.71
CA ALA A 162 4.44 -1.54 11.72
C ALA A 162 5.34 -1.08 12.87
N SER A 163 5.21 -1.67 14.06
CA SER A 163 6.08 -1.36 15.20
C SER A 163 7.53 -1.80 14.99
N GLU A 164 7.78 -2.85 14.19
CA GLU A 164 9.14 -3.24 13.82
C GLU A 164 9.73 -2.30 12.77
N ASN A 165 8.93 -1.94 11.75
CA ASN A 165 9.32 -0.97 10.74
C ASN A 165 9.55 0.42 11.35
N SER A 166 8.83 0.78 12.41
CA SER A 166 8.99 2.07 13.08
C SER A 166 10.32 2.22 13.83
N GLN A 167 11.05 1.12 14.04
CA GLN A 167 12.41 1.16 14.57
C GLN A 167 13.44 1.56 13.50
N ILE A 168 13.07 1.44 12.22
CA ILE A 168 13.89 1.75 11.05
C ILE A 168 13.50 3.13 10.51
N HIS A 169 12.20 3.40 10.40
CA HIS A 169 11.64 4.65 9.87
C HIS A 169 10.76 5.33 10.92
N ALA A 170 10.95 6.64 11.11
CA ALA A 170 10.24 7.36 12.16
C ALA A 170 8.72 7.42 11.91
N VAL A 171 7.95 7.41 13.00
CA VAL A 171 6.53 7.77 13.06
C VAL A 171 6.20 8.24 14.49
N ASP A 172 5.14 9.01 14.69
CA ASP A 172 4.86 9.64 15.99
C ASP A 172 3.90 8.82 16.86
N GLY A 173 3.16 7.88 16.27
CA GLY A 173 2.29 6.99 17.02
C GLY A 173 1.67 5.88 16.18
N ILE A 174 1.35 4.78 16.86
CA ILE A 174 0.66 3.62 16.28
C ILE A 174 -0.58 3.36 17.14
N VAL A 175 -1.76 3.32 16.52
CA VAL A 175 -3.04 3.23 17.20
C VAL A 175 -3.82 2.04 16.67
N ARG A 176 -4.18 1.12 17.57
CA ARG A 176 -5.17 0.10 17.24
C ARG A 176 -6.56 0.71 17.30
N GLY A 177 -7.24 0.75 16.16
CA GLY A 177 -8.53 1.41 16.03
C GLY A 177 -9.38 0.77 14.94
N ASP A 178 -10.70 0.89 15.09
CA ASP A 178 -11.62 0.69 13.99
C ASP A 178 -11.69 2.00 13.20
N LEU A 179 -11.02 2.01 12.05
CA LEU A 179 -10.81 3.18 11.20
C LEU A 179 -10.38 4.41 12.03
N LEU A 180 -11.16 5.50 12.02
CA LEU A 180 -10.81 6.78 12.64
C LEU A 180 -11.78 7.15 13.77
N SER A 181 -12.51 6.17 14.31
CA SER A 181 -13.46 6.33 15.42
C SER A 181 -12.83 6.92 16.69
N TRP A 182 -11.53 6.71 16.88
CA TRP A 182 -10.75 7.21 18.02
C TRP A 182 -10.31 8.68 17.87
N CYS A 183 -10.40 9.24 16.65
CA CYS A 183 -9.86 10.54 16.33
C CYS A 183 -10.87 11.66 16.63
N ARG A 184 -10.38 12.82 17.11
CA ARG A 184 -11.24 13.97 17.42
C ARG A 184 -11.63 14.73 16.14
N SER A 185 -12.74 15.44 16.18
CA SER A 185 -13.19 16.25 15.03
C SER A 185 -12.21 17.38 14.70
N SER A 186 -12.12 17.72 13.41
CA SER A 186 -11.36 18.86 12.86
C SER A 186 -9.90 19.00 13.35
N CYS A 187 -9.19 17.87 13.47
CA CYS A 187 -7.81 17.86 13.98
C CYS A 187 -6.75 17.36 12.99
N VAL A 188 -7.16 16.85 11.83
CA VAL A 188 -6.27 16.20 10.84
C VAL A 188 -6.14 17.06 9.59
N ASP A 189 -4.92 17.20 9.05
CA ASP A 189 -4.70 17.87 7.77
C ASP A 189 -4.80 16.90 6.61
N ILE A 190 -4.17 15.72 6.71
CA ILE A 190 -4.15 14.72 5.64
C ILE A 190 -4.53 13.34 6.19
N ILE A 191 -5.47 12.67 5.53
CA ILE A 191 -5.75 11.25 5.72
C ILE A 191 -5.26 10.51 4.48
N ILE A 192 -4.46 9.49 4.67
CA ILE A 192 -4.07 8.52 3.65
C ILE A 192 -4.75 7.21 3.99
N ALA A 193 -5.41 6.62 3.01
CA ALA A 193 -6.10 5.37 3.19
C ALA A 193 -5.91 4.46 1.97
N ASN A 194 -5.43 3.25 2.24
CA ASN A 194 -5.51 2.11 1.34
C ASN A 194 -6.29 0.99 2.05
N PRO A 195 -7.62 1.15 2.19
CA PRO A 195 -8.44 0.14 2.84
C PRO A 195 -8.58 -1.10 1.95
N PRO A 196 -8.99 -2.24 2.53
CA PRO A 196 -9.47 -3.38 1.75
C PRO A 196 -10.59 -2.95 0.79
N TYR A 197 -10.39 -3.16 -0.52
CA TYR A 197 -11.33 -2.75 -1.56
C TYR A 197 -11.67 -3.86 -2.56
N VAL A 198 -11.08 -5.05 -2.45
CA VAL A 198 -11.34 -6.15 -3.40
C VAL A 198 -12.73 -6.72 -3.14
N ASP A 199 -13.59 -6.65 -4.16
CA ASP A 199 -14.95 -7.14 -4.08
C ASP A 199 -15.03 -8.67 -3.98
N ALA A 200 -16.21 -9.18 -3.65
CA ALA A 200 -16.43 -10.60 -3.40
C ALA A 200 -16.20 -11.48 -4.64
N ASP A 201 -16.35 -10.96 -5.85
CA ASP A 201 -16.18 -11.67 -7.11
C ASP A 201 -14.69 -11.79 -7.46
N ASP A 202 -13.96 -10.69 -7.39
CA ASP A 202 -12.51 -10.63 -7.56
C ASP A 202 -11.78 -11.46 -6.49
N MET A 203 -12.26 -11.43 -5.24
CA MET A 203 -11.74 -12.28 -4.15
C MET A 203 -11.81 -13.79 -4.47
N ARG A 204 -12.80 -14.24 -5.26
CA ARG A 204 -12.90 -15.66 -5.69
C ARG A 204 -11.92 -15.99 -6.82
N GLY A 205 -11.57 -14.99 -7.63
CA GLY A 205 -10.65 -15.09 -8.77
C GLY A 205 -9.18 -14.91 -8.42
N LEU A 206 -8.83 -14.54 -7.18
CA LEU A 206 -7.45 -14.19 -6.81
C LEU A 206 -6.42 -15.28 -7.19
N PRO A 207 -5.33 -14.89 -7.88
CA PRO A 207 -4.18 -15.75 -8.13
C PRO A 207 -3.61 -16.34 -6.83
N ALA A 208 -2.88 -17.45 -6.94
CA ALA A 208 -2.35 -18.16 -5.78
C ALA A 208 -1.41 -17.28 -4.94
N GLU A 209 -0.66 -16.39 -5.60
CA GLU A 209 0.27 -15.46 -4.98
C GLU A 209 -0.43 -14.50 -4.01
N TYR A 210 -1.54 -13.88 -4.42
CA TYR A 210 -2.29 -12.92 -3.59
C TYR A 210 -2.96 -13.56 -2.39
N ARG A 211 -3.15 -14.88 -2.39
CA ARG A 211 -3.74 -15.61 -1.26
C ARG A 211 -2.80 -15.72 -0.06
N HIS A 212 -1.51 -15.41 -0.25
CA HIS A 212 -0.54 -15.32 0.84
C HIS A 212 -0.64 -14.01 1.62
N GLU A 213 -1.28 -12.98 1.05
CA GLU A 213 -1.54 -11.75 1.77
C GLU A 213 -2.77 -11.88 2.68
N PRO A 214 -2.85 -11.13 3.80
CA PRO A 214 -3.98 -11.22 4.70
C PRO A 214 -5.30 -10.93 4.01
N ARG A 215 -6.26 -11.87 4.08
CA ARG A 215 -7.61 -11.66 3.55
C ARG A 215 -8.28 -10.40 4.10
N LEU A 216 -8.05 -10.09 5.39
CA LEU A 216 -8.57 -8.89 6.04
C LEU A 216 -8.06 -7.60 5.39
N ALA A 217 -6.89 -7.64 4.77
CA ALA A 217 -6.29 -6.50 4.08
C ALA A 217 -6.74 -6.37 2.61
N LEU A 218 -7.45 -7.35 2.06
CA LEU A 218 -7.93 -7.36 0.67
C LEU A 218 -9.44 -7.18 0.56
N ALA A 219 -10.21 -7.95 1.34
CA ALA A 219 -11.66 -8.06 1.14
C ALA A 219 -12.41 -6.78 1.56
N GLY A 220 -13.03 -6.09 0.59
CA GLY A 220 -13.78 -4.85 0.79
C GLY A 220 -15.30 -4.98 0.87
N GLY A 221 -15.84 -6.21 0.86
CA GLY A 221 -17.29 -6.46 0.93
C GLY A 221 -17.88 -6.93 -0.40
N GLU A 222 -19.17 -6.68 -0.60
CA GLU A 222 -19.89 -7.07 -1.82
C GLU A 222 -19.46 -6.22 -3.03
N ASP A 223 -19.38 -4.91 -2.85
CA ASP A 223 -18.99 -3.91 -3.88
C ASP A 223 -17.58 -3.33 -3.63
N GLY A 224 -16.87 -3.80 -2.61
CA GLY A 224 -15.56 -3.29 -2.24
C GLY A 224 -15.57 -2.02 -1.38
N LEU A 225 -16.74 -1.49 -0.98
CA LEU A 225 -16.85 -0.17 -0.34
C LEU A 225 -17.30 -0.19 1.13
N ASP A 226 -17.40 -1.35 1.78
CA ASP A 226 -17.91 -1.45 3.17
C ASP A 226 -17.16 -0.51 4.13
N LEU A 227 -15.82 -0.56 4.09
CA LEU A 227 -14.97 0.30 4.92
C LEU A 227 -14.84 1.71 4.37
N VAL A 228 -14.94 1.87 3.04
CA VAL A 228 -14.88 3.18 2.37
C VAL A 228 -16.03 4.09 2.82
N ARG A 229 -17.25 3.55 2.91
CA ARG A 229 -18.43 4.32 3.36
C ARG A 229 -18.25 4.89 4.76
N VAL A 230 -17.72 4.10 5.69
CA VAL A 230 -17.44 4.54 7.07
C VAL A 230 -16.30 5.56 7.07
N LEU A 231 -15.24 5.31 6.28
CA LEU A 231 -14.09 6.19 6.19
C LEU A 231 -14.44 7.58 5.63
N LEU A 232 -15.32 7.68 4.62
CA LEU A 232 -15.78 8.98 4.09
C LEU A 232 -16.48 9.79 5.18
N THR A 233 -17.33 9.15 5.99
CA THR A 233 -18.03 9.78 7.12
C THR A 233 -17.04 10.24 8.19
N ASP A 234 -16.06 9.40 8.52
CA ASP A 234 -15.01 9.72 9.46
C ASP A 234 -14.13 10.89 8.97
N ALA A 235 -13.76 10.89 7.68
CA ALA A 235 -12.97 11.93 7.06
C ALA A 235 -13.69 13.29 7.09
N ALA A 236 -14.98 13.31 6.73
CA ALA A 236 -15.82 14.52 6.82
C ALA A 236 -15.85 15.13 8.23
N ARG A 237 -15.80 14.27 9.26
CA ARG A 237 -15.83 14.68 10.67
C ARG A 237 -14.48 15.19 11.18
N ILE A 238 -13.36 14.56 10.79
CA ILE A 238 -12.05 14.81 11.43
C ILE A 238 -11.12 15.73 10.65
N LEU A 239 -11.32 15.88 9.34
CA LEU A 239 -10.49 16.76 8.54
C LEU A 239 -10.70 18.22 8.96
N ARG A 240 -9.60 18.98 8.96
CA ARG A 240 -9.64 20.44 9.01
C ARG A 240 -10.21 20.97 7.68
N PRO A 241 -10.74 22.21 7.65
CA PRO A 241 -11.38 22.76 6.45
C PRO A 241 -10.52 22.73 5.18
N THR A 242 -9.19 22.81 5.30
CA THR A 242 -8.23 22.76 4.18
C THR A 242 -7.57 21.39 4.02
N GLY A 243 -8.08 20.37 4.70
CA GLY A 243 -7.51 19.03 4.71
C GLY A 243 -7.93 18.19 3.50
N LEU A 244 -7.25 17.06 3.34
CA LEU A 244 -7.48 16.12 2.25
C LEU A 244 -7.64 14.69 2.76
N LEU A 245 -8.52 13.94 2.11
CA LEU A 245 -8.47 12.48 2.11
C LEU A 245 -7.89 12.01 0.78
N ILE A 246 -6.85 11.19 0.84
CA ILE A 246 -6.34 10.41 -0.28
C ILE A 246 -6.77 8.97 -0.07
N LEU A 247 -7.52 8.42 -1.02
CA LEU A 247 -8.14 7.12 -0.91
C LEU A 247 -7.80 6.25 -2.13
N GLU A 248 -7.25 5.06 -1.89
CA GLU A 248 -7.09 4.02 -2.91
C GLU A 248 -8.26 3.03 -2.84
N VAL A 249 -8.90 2.76 -3.98
CA VAL A 249 -9.97 1.75 -4.14
C VAL A 249 -9.76 0.81 -5.35
N GLY A 250 -8.66 0.98 -6.10
CA GLY A 250 -8.31 0.12 -7.23
C GLY A 250 -9.47 -0.09 -8.21
N ASN A 251 -9.87 -1.34 -8.42
CA ASN A 251 -10.96 -1.71 -9.34
C ASN A 251 -12.35 -1.24 -8.89
N SER A 252 -12.53 -0.91 -7.61
CA SER A 252 -13.81 -0.48 -7.03
C SER A 252 -14.10 1.02 -7.26
N PHE A 253 -13.37 1.65 -8.19
CA PHE A 253 -13.53 3.07 -8.50
C PHE A 253 -14.90 3.39 -9.10
N GLU A 254 -15.44 2.54 -9.98
CA GLU A 254 -16.78 2.75 -10.58
C GLU A 254 -17.87 2.72 -9.49
N ALA A 255 -17.78 1.75 -8.56
CA ALA A 255 -18.69 1.67 -7.44
C ALA A 255 -18.62 2.93 -6.55
N LEU A 256 -17.42 3.51 -6.38
CA LEU A 256 -17.25 4.75 -5.61
C LEU A 256 -17.82 5.97 -6.34
N ASP A 257 -17.72 6.01 -7.67
CA ASP A 257 -18.29 7.09 -8.50
C ASP A 257 -19.83 7.04 -8.45
N ASP A 258 -20.41 5.84 -8.47
CA ASP A 258 -21.85 5.61 -8.37
C ASP A 258 -22.41 5.73 -6.95
N LEU A 259 -21.54 5.91 -5.94
CA LEU A 259 -21.93 5.91 -4.53
C LEU A 259 -22.94 7.02 -4.18
N SER A 260 -22.73 8.23 -4.69
CA SER A 260 -23.58 9.39 -4.45
C SER A 260 -23.30 10.49 -5.47
N GLU A 261 -24.35 11.06 -6.07
CA GLU A 261 -24.23 12.19 -7.01
C GLU A 261 -23.62 13.46 -6.38
N GLN A 262 -23.60 13.54 -5.05
CA GLN A 262 -23.06 14.67 -4.28
C GLN A 262 -21.61 14.45 -3.86
N LEU A 263 -21.10 13.24 -4.06
CA LEU A 263 -19.71 12.92 -3.81
C LEU A 263 -18.93 13.16 -5.11
N HIS A 264 -17.85 13.94 -5.03
CA HIS A 264 -17.07 14.34 -6.19
C HIS A 264 -15.60 13.91 -6.01
N PRO A 265 -15.28 12.61 -6.17
CA PRO A 265 -13.90 12.15 -6.14
C PRO A 265 -13.09 12.82 -7.25
N ILE A 266 -11.89 13.31 -6.91
CA ILE A 266 -10.91 13.75 -7.91
C ILE A 266 -10.01 12.56 -8.22
N TRP A 267 -10.30 11.86 -9.31
CA TRP A 267 -9.50 10.73 -9.78
C TRP A 267 -8.13 11.20 -10.28
N VAL A 268 -7.08 10.57 -9.76
CA VAL A 268 -5.69 10.97 -10.02
C VAL A 268 -5.09 10.17 -11.17
N GLU A 269 -4.52 10.88 -12.14
CA GLU A 269 -3.65 10.29 -13.16
C GLU A 269 -2.23 10.13 -12.59
N LEU A 270 -1.77 8.89 -12.45
CA LEU A 270 -0.48 8.53 -11.87
C LEU A 270 0.57 8.34 -12.97
N GLN A 271 1.76 8.91 -12.79
CA GLN A 271 2.84 8.80 -13.77
C GLN A 271 3.53 7.44 -13.73
N GLN A 272 3.55 6.79 -12.55
CA GLN A 272 4.19 5.49 -12.35
C GLN A 272 3.23 4.30 -12.52
N GLY A 273 2.03 4.54 -13.06
CA GLY A 273 0.99 3.52 -13.18
C GLY A 273 0.21 3.29 -11.90
N GLY A 274 -0.76 2.38 -11.97
CA GLY A 274 -1.82 2.21 -10.98
C GLY A 274 -3.07 3.03 -11.30
N HIS A 275 -4.18 2.69 -10.65
CA HIS A 275 -5.48 3.34 -10.85
C HIS A 275 -6.31 3.30 -9.56
N GLY A 276 -7.46 3.97 -9.57
CA GLY A 276 -8.39 3.95 -8.45
C GLY A 276 -7.91 4.75 -7.24
N VAL A 277 -7.08 5.78 -7.44
CA VAL A 277 -6.71 6.74 -6.38
C VAL A 277 -7.55 7.99 -6.55
N ALA A 278 -8.33 8.33 -5.52
CA ALA A 278 -9.14 9.53 -5.44
C ALA A 278 -8.62 10.50 -4.37
N VAL A 279 -8.71 11.79 -4.66
CA VAL A 279 -8.54 12.86 -3.67
C VAL A 279 -9.91 13.47 -3.38
N PHE A 280 -10.19 13.66 -2.09
CA PHE A 280 -11.36 14.39 -1.61
C PHE A 280 -10.93 15.62 -0.81
N MET A 281 -11.47 16.78 -1.15
CA MET A 281 -11.29 17.98 -0.35
C MET A 281 -12.21 17.93 0.87
N ALA A 282 -11.72 18.32 2.04
CA ALA A 282 -12.49 18.30 3.29
C ALA A 282 -13.83 19.06 3.18
N GLN A 283 -13.85 20.18 2.46
CA GLN A 283 -15.05 20.98 2.24
C GLN A 283 -16.15 20.23 1.46
N ASP A 284 -15.76 19.37 0.50
CA ASP A 284 -16.70 18.64 -0.35
C ASP A 284 -17.27 17.45 0.43
N LEU A 285 -16.42 16.75 1.19
CA LEU A 285 -16.87 15.70 2.13
C LEU A 285 -17.81 16.25 3.20
N ALA A 286 -17.54 17.45 3.74
CA ALA A 286 -18.41 18.08 4.73
C ALA A 286 -19.79 18.43 4.14
N GLN A 287 -19.84 18.88 2.88
CA GLN A 287 -21.11 19.14 2.19
C GLN A 287 -21.90 17.85 1.94
N TRP A 288 -21.22 16.81 1.46
CA TRP A 288 -21.80 15.48 1.25
C TRP A 288 -22.36 14.88 2.56
N ALA A 289 -21.64 14.98 3.67
CA ALA A 289 -22.11 14.43 4.95
C ALA A 289 -23.43 15.08 5.43
N VAL A 290 -23.60 16.39 5.22
CA VAL A 290 -24.83 17.12 5.59
C VAL A 290 -26.02 16.68 4.73
N SER A 291 -25.81 16.40 3.45
CA SER A 291 -26.87 15.99 2.54
C SER A 291 -27.30 14.54 2.74
N GLU A 292 -26.37 13.64 3.10
CA GLU A 292 -26.68 12.26 3.51
C GLU A 292 -27.54 12.22 4.79
N ASP A 293 -27.19 13.01 5.82
CA ASP A 293 -27.98 13.11 7.05
C ASP A 293 -29.41 13.61 6.77
N THR A 294 -29.55 14.57 5.85
CA THR A 294 -30.86 15.09 5.45
C THR A 294 -31.69 14.03 4.74
N THR A 295 -31.07 13.25 3.86
CA THR A 295 -31.75 12.18 3.10
C THR A 295 -32.21 11.05 4.04
N ASN A 296 -31.34 10.60 4.95
CA ASN A 296 -31.67 9.55 5.92
C ASN A 296 -32.75 9.97 6.92
N SER A 297 -32.78 11.25 7.31
CA SER A 297 -33.82 11.82 8.17
C SER A 297 -35.20 11.80 7.49
N VAL A 298 -35.26 12.05 6.18
CA VAL A 298 -36.50 12.05 5.39
C VAL A 298 -37.01 10.63 5.14
N VAL A 299 -36.11 9.67 4.92
CA VAL A 299 -36.48 8.25 4.74
C VAL A 299 -36.96 7.61 6.04
N SER A 300 -36.31 7.90 7.17
CA SER A 300 -36.68 7.35 8.48
C SER A 300 -37.98 7.94 9.07
N ALA A 301 -38.47 9.05 8.50
CA ALA A 301 -39.71 9.70 8.89
C ALA A 301 -40.95 9.24 8.09
N LYS A 302 -40.78 8.29 7.15
CA LYS A 302 -41.86 7.67 6.37
C LYS A 302 -42.10 6.24 6.85
#